data_AF-A0A453FUW2-F1
#
_entry.id   AF-A0A453FUW2-F1
#
_cell.length_a   1.000
_cell.length_b   1.000
_cell.length_c   1.000
_cell.angle_alpha   90.00
_cell.angle_beta   90.00
_cell.angle_gamma   90.00
#
_symmetry.space_group_name_H-M   'P 1'
#
loop_
_entity.id
_entity.type
_entity.pdbx_description
1 polymer ?
#
loop_
_entity_poly.entity_id
_entity_poly.type
_entity_poly.pdbx_seq_one_letter_code
_entity_poly.pdbx_strand_id
1 'polypeptide(L)'
;VPTRSTSGELKRILAQTTGLEPERQRLFFRGKEKRDDEFLHASGAKDGAKLLLLEKHVPANVEQKVEPVMMDESMMRACEAVVRVRSEVDKLSAKVCELEKSVLAGKKVEDKEFVVLTELLMVQLLKLDGIEAEGEARAQRKAEVRRVQNLVETLDKLKARNANPFSDSAKSVSVSTEWETFENGVGSLNAPPARFSSTQNDTDWEQFD
;
A
#
# COMPACT_ATOMS: atom_id res chain seq x y z
N VAL A 1 63.45 9.72 7.03
CA VAL A 1 62.43 9.91 8.09
C VAL A 1 63.13 10.08 9.43
N PRO A 2 62.82 11.12 10.22
CA PRO A 2 63.45 11.37 11.52
C PRO A 2 63.37 10.17 12.49
N THR A 3 64.35 10.03 13.40
CA THR A 3 64.44 8.89 14.34
C THR A 3 63.30 8.82 15.34
N ARG A 4 62.62 9.95 15.60
CA ARG A 4 61.44 10.08 16.47
C ARG A 4 60.12 10.18 15.71
N SER A 5 60.07 9.77 14.46
CA SER A 5 58.82 9.76 13.71
C SER A 5 57.91 8.60 14.09
N THR A 6 56.62 8.88 14.03
CA THR A 6 55.57 7.87 14.20
C THR A 6 55.26 7.16 12.90
N SER A 7 54.60 6.02 13.01
CA SER A 7 54.10 5.29 11.84
C SER A 7 53.06 6.12 11.07
N GLY A 8 52.28 6.98 11.74
CA GLY A 8 51.35 7.91 11.09
C GLY A 8 52.05 9.00 10.26
N GLU A 9 53.18 9.53 10.71
CA GLU A 9 54.03 10.41 9.89
C GLU A 9 54.56 9.70 8.66
N LEU A 10 54.99 8.45 8.81
CA LEU A 10 55.46 7.65 7.68
C LEU A 10 54.32 7.37 6.68
N LYS A 11 53.10 7.09 7.14
CA LYS A 11 51.93 6.90 6.26
C LYS A 11 51.62 8.14 5.42
N ARG A 12 51.75 9.34 6.00
CA ARG A 12 51.58 10.62 5.28
C ARG A 12 52.62 10.81 4.18
N ILE A 13 53.88 10.44 4.45
CA ILE A 13 54.94 10.49 3.45
C ILE A 13 54.68 9.45 2.35
N LEU A 14 54.30 8.22 2.73
CA LEU A 14 53.98 7.16 1.79
C LEU A 14 52.77 7.52 0.92
N ALA A 15 51.79 8.25 1.44
CA ALA A 15 50.63 8.70 0.66
C ALA A 15 51.03 9.53 -0.56
N GLN A 16 52.05 10.38 -0.43
CA GLN A 16 52.57 11.18 -1.53
C GLN A 16 53.26 10.33 -2.61
N THR A 17 53.83 9.19 -2.23
CA THR A 17 54.58 8.30 -3.15
C THR A 17 53.70 7.21 -3.76
N THR A 18 52.76 6.66 -2.99
CA THR A 18 51.90 5.53 -3.40
C THR A 18 50.51 5.96 -3.85
N GLY A 19 50.10 7.20 -3.56
CA GLY A 19 48.74 7.70 -3.83
C GLY A 19 47.67 7.14 -2.90
N LEU A 20 48.04 6.36 -1.88
CA LEU A 20 47.09 5.80 -0.91
C LEU A 20 46.90 6.74 0.28
N GLU A 21 45.66 7.07 0.62
CA GLU A 21 45.36 7.84 1.84
C GLU A 21 45.90 7.16 3.10
N PRO A 22 46.44 7.88 4.10
CA PRO A 22 47.00 7.30 5.32
C PRO A 22 46.06 6.31 6.03
N GLU A 23 44.75 6.56 5.99
CA GLU A 23 43.70 5.74 6.59
C GLU A 23 43.52 4.38 5.91
N ARG A 24 43.90 4.29 4.63
CA ARG A 24 43.88 3.07 3.82
C ARG A 24 45.21 2.31 3.88
N GLN A 25 46.20 2.79 4.61
CA GLN A 25 47.50 2.15 4.71
C GLN A 25 47.62 1.32 5.99
N ARG A 26 47.95 0.02 5.87
CA ARG A 26 48.35 -0.84 6.98
C ARG A 26 49.83 -1.14 6.88
N LEU A 27 50.59 -0.66 7.86
CA LEU A 27 52.03 -0.86 7.91
C LEU A 27 52.35 -2.04 8.83
N PHE A 28 53.20 -2.94 8.35
CA PHE A 28 53.70 -4.07 9.12
C PHE A 28 55.22 -4.03 9.20
N PHE A 29 55.74 -4.24 10.41
CA PHE A 29 57.16 -4.45 10.66
C PHE A 29 57.34 -5.78 11.39
N ARG A 30 58.15 -6.69 10.82
CA ARG A 30 58.40 -8.04 11.36
C ARG A 30 57.10 -8.81 11.67
N GLY A 31 56.11 -8.71 10.77
CA GLY A 31 54.82 -9.37 10.90
C GLY A 31 53.85 -8.73 11.90
N LYS A 32 54.21 -7.61 12.54
CA LYS A 32 53.33 -6.87 13.46
C LYS A 32 52.81 -5.60 12.81
N GLU A 33 51.50 -5.42 12.85
CA GLU A 33 50.84 -4.18 12.41
C GLU A 33 51.24 -3.01 13.31
N LYS A 34 51.35 -1.82 12.71
CA LYS A 34 51.77 -0.59 13.37
C LYS A 34 50.65 0.43 13.40
N ARG A 35 50.36 0.92 14.61
CA ARG A 35 49.40 1.99 14.85
C ARG A 35 50.04 3.34 14.59
N ASP A 36 49.21 4.34 14.29
CA ASP A 36 49.68 5.65 13.86
C ASP A 36 50.40 6.44 14.96
N ASP A 37 50.07 6.16 16.23
CA ASP A 37 50.69 6.68 17.44
C ASP A 37 52.02 6.00 17.80
N GLU A 38 52.37 4.88 17.15
CA GLU A 38 53.60 4.15 17.46
C GLU A 38 54.83 4.78 16.80
N PHE A 39 55.84 5.05 17.61
CA PHE A 39 57.16 5.44 17.12
C PHE A 39 57.88 4.30 16.41
N LEU A 40 58.51 4.61 15.27
CA LEU A 40 59.25 3.62 14.47
C LEU A 40 60.45 3.05 15.26
N HIS A 41 61.15 3.87 16.04
CA HIS A 41 62.27 3.41 16.88
C HIS A 41 61.82 2.48 18.00
N ALA A 42 60.66 2.73 18.62
CA ALA A 42 60.08 1.86 19.64
C ALA A 42 59.69 0.49 19.07
N SER A 43 59.43 0.43 17.76
CA SER A 43 59.20 -0.81 17.02
C SER A 43 60.48 -1.55 16.62
N GLY A 44 61.66 -0.98 16.89
CA GLY A 44 62.95 -1.53 16.51
C GLY A 44 63.32 -1.32 15.04
N ALA A 45 62.62 -0.40 14.34
CA ALA A 45 62.97 -0.03 12.98
C ALA A 45 64.24 0.84 13.00
N LYS A 46 65.20 0.49 12.14
CA LYS A 46 66.47 1.20 11.94
C LYS A 46 66.57 1.64 10.49
N ASP A 47 67.63 2.39 10.18
CA ASP A 47 67.93 2.73 8.79
C ASP A 47 68.05 1.46 7.92
N GLY A 48 67.47 1.49 6.72
CA GLY A 48 67.36 0.32 5.83
C GLY A 48 66.33 -0.75 6.22
N ALA A 49 65.50 -0.52 7.25
CA ALA A 49 64.42 -1.44 7.63
C ALA A 49 63.37 -1.59 6.52
N LYS A 50 62.97 -2.84 6.24
CA LYS A 50 61.89 -3.15 5.30
C LYS A 50 60.55 -3.18 6.03
N LEU A 51 59.57 -2.48 5.46
CA LEU A 51 58.18 -2.46 5.92
C LEU A 51 57.29 -3.04 4.83
N LEU A 52 56.25 -3.76 5.24
CA LEU A 52 55.21 -4.22 4.33
C LEU A 52 54.03 -3.25 4.44
N LEU A 53 53.69 -2.61 3.33
CA LEU A 53 52.49 -1.80 3.19
C LEU A 53 51.40 -2.66 2.57
N LEU A 54 50.29 -2.82 3.26
CA LEU A 54 49.09 -3.46 2.73
C LEU A 54 47.98 -2.42 2.63
N GLU A 55 47.29 -2.39 1.50
CA GLU A 55 46.12 -1.55 1.33
C GLU A 55 44.95 -2.13 2.13
N LYS A 56 44.43 -1.35 3.06
CA LYS A 56 43.13 -1.60 3.67
C LYS A 56 42.08 -1.22 2.66
N HIS A 57 41.30 -2.21 2.21
CA HIS A 57 39.99 -1.96 1.64
C HIS A 57 39.09 -1.39 2.74
N VAL A 58 39.20 -0.08 2.97
CA VAL A 58 38.13 0.70 3.57
C VAL A 58 37.14 0.90 2.43
N PRO A 59 35.87 0.46 2.54
CA PRO A 59 34.88 0.83 1.54
C PRO A 59 34.90 2.36 1.44
N ALA A 60 35.17 2.86 0.24
CA ALA A 60 35.27 4.28 -0.03
C ALA A 60 33.95 4.94 0.40
N ASN A 61 33.95 5.55 1.57
CA ASN A 61 32.84 6.38 1.99
C ASN A 61 33.13 7.78 1.47
N VAL A 62 32.92 7.96 0.16
CA VAL A 62 32.16 9.03 -0.48
C VAL A 62 32.00 8.63 -1.95
N GLU A 63 30.73 8.55 -2.38
CA GLU A 63 30.17 8.18 -3.69
C GLU A 63 29.99 6.67 -3.98
N GLN A 64 28.73 6.22 -3.81
CA GLN A 64 28.16 4.93 -4.25
C GLN A 64 28.65 3.64 -3.57
N LYS A 65 28.17 3.38 -2.34
CA LYS A 65 27.34 2.17 -2.04
C LYS A 65 26.77 2.25 -0.62
N VAL A 66 25.59 2.82 -0.51
CA VAL A 66 24.79 2.79 0.72
C VAL A 66 23.87 1.57 0.61
N GLU A 67 24.24 0.42 1.16
CA GLU A 67 23.36 -0.76 1.24
C GLU A 67 23.11 -1.19 2.70
N PRO A 68 22.77 -0.23 3.58
CA PRO A 68 21.66 -0.49 4.51
C PRO A 68 20.65 0.67 4.66
N VAL A 69 20.93 1.89 4.20
CA VAL A 69 20.00 3.04 4.29
C VAL A 69 18.93 3.00 3.19
N MET A 70 19.20 2.32 2.07
CA MET A 70 18.25 2.18 0.96
C MET A 70 16.98 1.44 1.36
N MET A 71 17.06 0.47 2.28
CA MET A 71 15.88 -0.28 2.73
C MET A 71 14.98 0.63 3.58
N ASP A 72 15.55 1.43 4.48
CA ASP A 72 14.79 2.37 5.31
C ASP A 72 14.23 3.56 4.48
N GLU A 73 15.02 4.12 3.56
CA GLU A 73 14.56 5.20 2.67
C GLU A 73 13.51 4.74 1.65
N SER A 74 13.64 3.54 1.08
CA SER A 74 12.63 2.99 0.16
C SER A 74 11.35 2.64 0.91
N MET A 75 11.46 2.05 2.10
CA MET A 75 10.34 1.80 3.01
C MET A 75 9.64 3.10 3.39
N MET A 76 10.39 4.13 3.78
CA MET A 76 9.85 5.46 4.13
C MET A 76 9.11 6.07 2.94
N ARG A 77 9.71 6.06 1.74
CA ARG A 77 9.06 6.54 0.51
C ARG A 77 7.77 5.77 0.18
N ALA A 78 7.77 4.45 0.36
CA ALA A 78 6.59 3.61 0.15
C ALA A 78 5.49 3.92 1.18
N CYS A 79 5.84 4.04 2.47
CA CYS A 79 4.93 4.44 3.54
C CYS A 79 4.32 5.83 3.26
N GLU A 80 5.12 6.82 2.90
CA GLU A 80 4.65 8.15 2.54
C GLU A 80 3.72 8.14 1.32
N ALA A 81 4.04 7.32 0.30
CA ALA A 81 3.16 7.15 -0.87
C ALA A 81 1.80 6.58 -0.47
N VAL A 82 1.78 5.58 0.41
CA VAL A 82 0.53 5.01 0.96
C VAL A 82 -0.23 6.07 1.77
N VAL A 83 0.44 6.90 2.57
CA VAL A 83 -0.19 7.99 3.33
C VAL A 83 -0.82 9.04 2.40
N ARG A 84 -0.14 9.39 1.30
CA ARG A 84 -0.73 10.29 0.29
C ARG A 84 -2.01 9.70 -0.31
N VAL A 85 -1.99 8.41 -0.69
CA VAL A 85 -3.20 7.76 -1.21
C VAL A 85 -4.30 7.69 -0.15
N ARG A 86 -3.98 7.35 1.10
CA ARG A 86 -4.92 7.36 2.24
C ARG A 86 -5.65 8.69 2.36
N SER A 87 -4.92 9.79 2.27
CA SER A 87 -5.53 11.12 2.37
C SER A 87 -6.53 11.43 1.25
N GLU A 88 -6.29 10.91 0.03
CA GLU A 88 -7.25 11.03 -1.07
C GLU A 88 -8.45 10.11 -0.86
N VAL A 89 -8.23 8.87 -0.42
CA VAL A 89 -9.32 7.94 -0.10
C VAL A 89 -10.17 8.46 1.07
N ASP A 90 -9.61 9.19 2.03
CA ASP A 90 -10.38 9.83 3.11
C ASP A 90 -11.33 10.91 2.59
N LYS A 91 -10.87 11.73 1.64
CA LYS A 91 -11.73 12.72 0.96
C LYS A 91 -12.85 12.03 0.18
N LEU A 92 -12.54 10.92 -0.52
CA LEU A 92 -13.54 10.14 -1.25
C LEU A 92 -14.53 9.48 -0.29
N SER A 93 -14.05 8.91 0.82
CA SER A 93 -14.87 8.32 1.88
C SER A 93 -15.85 9.34 2.48
N ALA A 94 -15.43 10.58 2.69
CA ALA A 94 -16.32 11.65 3.14
C ALA A 94 -17.45 11.92 2.13
N LYS A 95 -17.11 11.99 0.83
CA LYS A 95 -18.12 12.14 -0.24
C LYS A 95 -19.08 10.96 -0.33
N VAL A 96 -18.58 9.73 -0.18
CA VAL A 96 -19.42 8.51 -0.12
C VAL A 96 -20.38 8.60 1.06
N CYS A 97 -19.93 9.05 2.23
CA CYS A 97 -20.79 9.23 3.41
C CYS A 97 -21.86 10.31 3.21
N GLU A 98 -21.53 11.43 2.54
CA GLU A 98 -22.51 12.47 2.19
C GLU A 98 -23.54 11.96 1.17
N LEU A 99 -23.08 11.19 0.19
CA LEU A 99 -23.94 10.55 -0.80
C LEU A 99 -24.88 9.54 -0.14
N GLU A 100 -24.35 8.70 0.75
CA GLU A 100 -25.11 7.75 1.55
C GLU A 100 -26.22 8.46 2.31
N LYS A 101 -25.90 9.52 3.08
CA LYS A 101 -26.92 10.32 3.80
C LYS A 101 -28.01 10.85 2.87
N SER A 102 -27.64 11.29 1.66
CA SER A 102 -28.61 11.79 0.67
C SER A 102 -29.55 10.68 0.18
N VAL A 103 -29.01 9.50 -0.15
CA VAL A 103 -29.80 8.34 -0.57
C VAL A 103 -30.68 7.82 0.58
N LEU A 104 -30.15 7.79 1.80
CA LEU A 104 -30.90 7.39 3.00
C LEU A 104 -32.06 8.35 3.31
N ALA A 105 -31.87 9.64 3.05
CA ALA A 105 -32.92 10.66 3.17
C ALA A 105 -33.96 10.59 2.03
N GLY A 106 -33.82 9.66 1.08
CA GLY A 106 -34.74 9.47 -0.04
C GLY A 106 -34.54 10.46 -1.19
N LYS A 107 -33.48 11.28 -1.16
CA LYS A 107 -33.14 12.16 -2.27
C LYS A 107 -32.67 11.31 -3.45
N LYS A 108 -33.25 11.50 -4.63
CA LYS A 108 -32.77 10.88 -5.87
C LYS A 108 -31.42 11.48 -6.24
N VAL A 109 -30.39 10.66 -6.24
CA VAL A 109 -29.03 11.00 -6.69
C VAL A 109 -28.87 10.60 -8.16
N GLU A 110 -28.12 11.38 -8.94
CA GLU A 110 -27.85 11.05 -10.34
C GLU A 110 -26.85 9.89 -10.48
N ASP A 111 -27.09 8.97 -11.40
CA ASP A 111 -26.23 7.80 -11.63
C ASP A 111 -24.77 8.15 -11.93
N LYS A 112 -24.54 9.31 -12.55
CA LYS A 112 -23.21 9.82 -12.86
C LYS A 112 -22.36 10.07 -11.61
N GLU A 113 -22.97 10.45 -10.49
CA GLU A 113 -22.24 10.71 -9.25
C GLU A 113 -21.63 9.43 -8.68
N PHE A 114 -22.38 8.32 -8.74
CA PHE A 114 -21.85 6.99 -8.37
C PHE A 114 -20.71 6.57 -9.28
N VAL A 115 -20.88 6.73 -10.60
CA VAL A 115 -19.84 6.37 -11.59
C VAL A 115 -18.54 7.15 -11.33
N VAL A 116 -18.63 8.48 -11.17
CA VAL A 116 -17.46 9.33 -10.90
C VAL A 116 -16.76 8.93 -9.60
N LEU A 117 -17.49 8.65 -8.52
CA LEU A 117 -16.87 8.22 -7.26
C LEU A 117 -16.21 6.84 -7.38
N THR A 118 -16.84 5.89 -8.06
CA THR A 118 -16.25 4.57 -8.33
C THR A 118 -14.98 4.72 -9.15
N GLU A 119 -14.98 5.51 -10.22
CA GLU A 119 -13.78 5.78 -11.04
C GLU A 119 -12.65 6.41 -10.21
N LEU A 120 -12.94 7.41 -9.37
CA LEU A 120 -11.95 8.03 -8.51
C LEU A 120 -11.35 7.06 -7.49
N LEU A 121 -12.15 6.11 -6.98
CA LEU A 121 -11.68 5.04 -6.10
C LEU A 121 -10.83 4.02 -6.88
N MET A 122 -11.22 3.66 -8.11
CA MET A 122 -10.41 2.80 -9.00
C MET A 122 -9.05 3.43 -9.29
N VAL A 123 -8.99 4.75 -9.50
CA VAL A 123 -7.72 5.48 -9.64
C VAL A 123 -6.84 5.34 -8.39
N GLN A 124 -7.42 5.32 -7.18
CA GLN A 124 -6.62 5.07 -5.97
C GLN A 124 -6.11 3.63 -5.90
N LEU A 125 -6.88 2.64 -6.35
CA LEU A 125 -6.40 1.25 -6.45
C LEU A 125 -5.21 1.14 -7.39
N LEU A 126 -5.29 1.74 -8.58
CA LEU A 126 -4.17 1.75 -9.54
C LEU A 126 -2.92 2.40 -8.96
N LYS A 127 -3.09 3.50 -8.20
CA LYS A 127 -1.97 4.14 -7.49
C LYS A 127 -1.37 3.21 -6.44
N LEU A 128 -2.20 2.49 -5.67
CA LEU A 128 -1.72 1.52 -4.68
C LEU A 128 -0.97 0.37 -5.35
N ASP A 129 -1.46 -0.14 -6.48
CA ASP A 129 -0.82 -1.22 -7.23
C ASP A 129 0.56 -0.81 -7.77
N GLY A 130 0.73 0.47 -8.11
CA GLY A 130 2.02 1.03 -8.53
C GLY A 130 3.02 1.29 -7.41
N ILE A 131 2.65 1.15 -6.13
CA ILE A 131 3.59 1.35 -5.01
C ILE A 131 4.32 0.05 -4.74
N GLU A 132 5.60 -0.02 -5.09
CA GLU A 132 6.51 -1.08 -4.64
C GLU A 132 6.75 -0.95 -3.13
N ALA A 133 6.34 -1.95 -2.36
CA ALA A 133 6.40 -1.94 -0.91
C ALA A 133 6.65 -3.34 -0.35
N GLU A 134 7.50 -3.43 0.67
CA GLU A 134 7.79 -4.64 1.43
C GLU A 134 7.44 -4.46 2.92
N GLY A 135 7.52 -5.53 3.70
CA GLY A 135 7.31 -5.50 5.15
C GLY A 135 6.03 -4.77 5.59
N GLU A 136 6.19 -3.78 6.47
CA GLU A 136 5.11 -2.97 7.03
C GLU A 136 4.42 -2.09 5.96
N ALA A 137 5.18 -1.45 5.06
CA ALA A 137 4.58 -0.65 3.98
C ALA A 137 3.65 -1.50 3.10
N ARG A 138 4.00 -2.77 2.85
CA ARG A 138 3.15 -3.71 2.13
C ARG A 138 1.86 -4.04 2.91
N ALA A 139 1.96 -4.18 4.23
CA ALA A 139 0.80 -4.41 5.08
C ALA A 139 -0.15 -3.21 5.06
N GLN A 140 0.38 -1.99 5.16
CA GLN A 140 -0.37 -0.75 5.08
C GLN A 140 -1.07 -0.56 3.73
N ARG A 141 -0.35 -0.82 2.63
CA ARG A 141 -0.90 -0.80 1.26
C ARG A 141 -2.06 -1.78 1.11
N LYS A 142 -1.90 -3.03 1.59
CA LYS A 142 -2.97 -4.06 1.54
C LYS A 142 -4.20 -3.67 2.36
N ALA A 143 -4.00 -3.11 3.55
CA ALA A 143 -5.11 -2.62 4.36
C ALA A 143 -5.88 -1.52 3.61
N GLU A 144 -5.17 -0.63 2.92
CA GLU A 144 -5.78 0.45 2.15
C GLU A 144 -6.53 -0.04 0.92
N VAL A 145 -6.00 -1.03 0.20
CA VAL A 145 -6.71 -1.68 -0.92
C VAL A 145 -8.05 -2.24 -0.45
N ARG A 146 -8.08 -2.96 0.68
CA ARG A 146 -9.33 -3.49 1.24
C ARG A 146 -10.31 -2.38 1.62
N ARG A 147 -9.80 -1.27 2.17
CA ARG A 147 -10.64 -0.13 2.51
C ARG A 147 -11.30 0.48 1.28
N VAL A 148 -10.54 0.66 0.20
CA VAL A 148 -11.07 1.16 -1.07
C VAL A 148 -12.10 0.19 -1.66
N GLN A 149 -11.83 -1.11 -1.64
CA GLN A 149 -12.78 -2.14 -2.10
C GLN A 149 -14.11 -2.07 -1.32
N ASN A 150 -14.04 -1.96 0.01
CA ASN A 150 -15.24 -1.82 0.83
C ASN A 150 -16.04 -0.55 0.49
N LEU A 151 -15.38 0.57 0.20
CA LEU A 151 -16.06 1.80 -0.22
C LEU A 151 -16.77 1.63 -1.57
N VAL A 152 -16.17 0.90 -2.51
CA VAL A 152 -16.76 0.58 -3.81
C VAL A 152 -17.99 -0.32 -3.63
N GLU A 153 -17.90 -1.37 -2.81
CA GLU A 153 -19.05 -2.22 -2.48
C GLU A 153 -20.21 -1.42 -1.84
N THR A 154 -19.89 -0.46 -0.97
CA THR A 154 -20.89 0.45 -0.40
C THR A 154 -21.53 1.31 -1.47
N LEU A 155 -20.76 1.88 -2.40
CA LEU A 155 -21.30 2.64 -3.52
C LEU A 155 -22.23 1.81 -4.40
N ASP A 156 -21.89 0.55 -4.68
CA ASP A 156 -22.73 -0.34 -5.50
C ASP A 156 -24.07 -0.63 -4.81
N LYS A 157 -24.05 -0.88 -3.49
CA LYS A 157 -25.27 -1.05 -2.68
C LYS A 157 -26.11 0.22 -2.68
N LEU A 158 -25.48 1.39 -2.52
CA LEU A 158 -26.17 2.68 -2.54
C LEU A 158 -26.77 2.97 -3.91
N LYS A 159 -26.09 2.62 -5.00
CA LYS A 159 -26.60 2.76 -6.37
C LYS A 159 -27.83 1.89 -6.59
N ALA A 160 -27.79 0.63 -6.16
CA ALA A 160 -28.93 -0.28 -6.24
C ALA A 160 -30.14 0.25 -5.45
N ARG A 161 -29.91 0.72 -4.22
CA ARG A 161 -30.95 1.34 -3.38
C ARG A 161 -31.49 2.65 -3.97
N ASN A 162 -30.62 3.45 -4.58
CA ASN A 162 -31.02 4.69 -5.25
C ASN A 162 -31.87 4.41 -6.50
N ALA A 163 -31.66 3.28 -7.19
CA ALA A 163 -32.53 2.83 -8.28
C ALA A 163 -33.89 2.34 -7.76
N ASN A 164 -33.91 1.58 -6.65
CA ASN A 164 -35.11 0.98 -6.06
C ASN A 164 -35.25 1.28 -4.56
N PRO A 165 -35.80 2.45 -4.17
CA PRO A 165 -35.83 2.89 -2.77
C PRO A 165 -36.67 2.00 -1.83
N PHE A 166 -37.58 1.20 -2.38
CA PHE A 166 -38.56 0.40 -1.64
C PHE A 166 -38.19 -1.08 -1.51
N SER A 167 -37.08 -1.55 -2.11
CA SER A 167 -36.77 -3.00 -2.12
C SER A 167 -36.21 -3.54 -0.80
N ASP A 168 -35.79 -2.68 0.14
CA ASP A 168 -35.24 -3.11 1.44
C ASP A 168 -36.32 -3.34 2.53
N SER A 169 -37.61 -3.21 2.22
CA SER A 169 -38.65 -3.49 3.23
C SER A 169 -38.96 -4.98 3.30
N ALA A 170 -38.18 -5.74 4.08
CA ALA A 170 -38.62 -7.03 4.64
C ALA A 170 -39.73 -6.88 5.72
N LYS A 171 -40.46 -5.78 5.68
CA LYS A 171 -41.74 -5.54 6.35
C LYS A 171 -42.65 -4.80 5.38
N SER A 172 -43.09 -5.50 4.33
CA SER A 172 -44.33 -5.12 3.68
C SER A 172 -45.42 -5.26 4.74
N VAL A 173 -45.83 -4.15 5.36
CA VAL A 173 -47.13 -4.09 6.02
C VAL A 173 -48.14 -4.25 4.89
N SER A 174 -48.63 -5.47 4.73
CA SER A 174 -49.83 -5.72 3.93
C SER A 174 -50.95 -4.95 4.60
N VAL A 175 -51.27 -3.76 4.08
CA VAL A 175 -52.53 -3.10 4.38
C VAL A 175 -53.60 -3.97 3.73
N SER A 176 -54.08 -4.97 4.47
CA SER A 176 -55.33 -5.64 4.18
C SER A 176 -56.40 -4.62 4.46
N THR A 177 -56.94 -4.00 3.41
CA THR A 177 -58.24 -3.32 3.51
C THR A 177 -59.27 -4.43 3.69
N GLU A 178 -59.51 -4.83 4.95
CA GLU A 178 -60.67 -5.64 5.30
C GLU A 178 -61.92 -4.81 5.01
N TRP A 179 -62.64 -5.19 3.96
CA TRP A 179 -64.01 -4.76 3.77
C TRP A 179 -64.87 -5.52 4.78
N GLU A 180 -65.19 -4.90 5.92
CA GLU A 180 -66.26 -5.41 6.78
C GLU A 180 -67.55 -5.43 5.97
N THR A 181 -67.96 -6.64 5.59
CA THR A 181 -69.21 -6.88 4.91
C THR A 181 -70.30 -6.75 5.96
N PHE A 182 -71.06 -5.65 5.94
CA PHE A 182 -72.28 -5.52 6.73
C PHE A 182 -73.23 -6.64 6.31
N GLU A 183 -73.48 -7.60 7.20
CA GLU A 183 -74.58 -8.55 7.06
C GLU A 183 -75.90 -7.81 7.22
N ASN A 184 -76.44 -7.30 6.12
CA ASN A 184 -77.87 -7.09 5.99
C ASN A 184 -78.36 -7.85 4.77
N GLY A 185 -78.88 -9.04 5.04
CA GLY A 185 -80.12 -9.56 4.47
C GLY A 185 -80.30 -9.54 2.96
N VAL A 186 -80.41 -10.76 2.43
CA VAL A 186 -81.12 -11.15 1.20
C VAL A 186 -80.31 -11.04 -0.10
N GLY A 187 -80.10 -12.20 -0.74
CA GLY A 187 -79.94 -12.25 -2.20
C GLY A 187 -78.84 -13.17 -2.68
N SER A 188 -79.18 -14.44 -2.88
CA SER A 188 -78.38 -15.43 -3.61
C SER A 188 -78.12 -14.97 -5.05
N LEU A 189 -76.84 -14.82 -5.44
CA LEU A 189 -76.36 -14.94 -6.83
C LEU A 189 -74.93 -15.51 -6.82
N ASN A 190 -74.76 -16.67 -7.46
CA ASN A 190 -73.48 -17.36 -7.62
C ASN A 190 -72.42 -16.48 -8.31
N ALA A 191 -71.19 -16.48 -7.79
CA ALA A 191 -70.00 -16.00 -8.48
C ALA A 191 -69.42 -17.09 -9.41
N PRO A 192 -68.80 -16.75 -10.56
CA PRO A 192 -68.23 -17.75 -11.47
C PRO A 192 -66.97 -18.39 -10.86
N PRO A 193 -66.65 -19.67 -11.18
CA PRO A 193 -65.49 -20.33 -10.61
C PRO A 193 -64.19 -19.72 -11.15
N ALA A 194 -63.18 -19.66 -10.29
CA ALA A 194 -61.84 -19.21 -10.63
C ALA A 194 -61.22 -20.10 -11.73
N ARG A 195 -60.73 -19.47 -12.79
CA ARG A 195 -59.90 -20.12 -13.82
C ARG A 195 -58.54 -20.47 -13.19
N PHE A 196 -58.30 -21.74 -12.91
CA PHE A 196 -56.95 -22.26 -12.78
C PHE A 196 -56.31 -22.26 -14.17
N SER A 197 -55.27 -21.44 -14.37
CA SER A 197 -54.37 -21.59 -15.53
C SER A 197 -53.13 -22.34 -15.05
N SER A 198 -53.15 -23.66 -15.30
CA SER A 198 -51.93 -24.47 -15.38
C SER A 198 -51.22 -24.09 -16.68
N THR A 199 -49.94 -23.78 -16.62
CA THR A 199 -49.08 -23.77 -17.81
C THR A 199 -47.90 -24.69 -17.54
N GLN A 200 -48.12 -25.95 -17.85
CA GLN A 200 -47.08 -26.90 -18.18
C GLN A 200 -46.68 -26.59 -19.63
N ASN A 201 -45.48 -26.05 -19.85
CA ASN A 201 -44.83 -26.04 -21.15
C ASN A 201 -43.44 -26.66 -20.98
N ASP A 202 -43.42 -27.97 -21.21
CA ASP A 202 -42.27 -28.75 -21.61
C ASP A 202 -42.05 -28.49 -23.11
N THR A 203 -40.79 -28.35 -23.55
CA THR A 203 -40.20 -28.72 -24.86
C THR A 203 -38.94 -27.88 -25.11
N ASP A 204 -37.80 -28.47 -24.75
CA ASP A 204 -36.64 -28.74 -25.62
C ASP A 204 -36.39 -27.80 -26.81
N TRP A 205 -35.25 -27.09 -26.78
CA TRP A 205 -34.61 -26.54 -27.98
C TRP A 205 -33.10 -26.78 -27.91
N GLU A 206 -32.64 -27.49 -28.92
CA GLU A 206 -31.32 -28.07 -29.11
C GLU A 206 -30.17 -27.05 -29.21
N GLN A 207 -29.05 -27.53 -28.68
CA GLN A 207 -27.66 -27.30 -29.08
C GLN A 207 -27.46 -26.90 -30.55
N PHE A 208 -26.61 -25.90 -30.79
CA PHE A 208 -25.95 -25.67 -32.08
C PHE A 208 -24.44 -25.46 -31.86
N ASP A 209 -23.67 -26.01 -32.80
CA ASP A 209 -22.20 -26.25 -32.83
C ASP A 209 -21.29 -25.07 -32.47
#